data_AF-W4LFC5-F1
#
_entry.id   AF-W4LFC5-F1
#
_cell.length_a   1.000
_cell.length_b   1.000
_cell.length_c   1.000
_cell.angle_alpha   90.00
_cell.angle_beta   90.00
_cell.angle_gamma   90.00
#
_symmetry.space_group_name_H-M   'P 1'
#
loop_
_entity.id
_entity.type
_entity.pdbx_description
1 polymer ?
#
loop_
_entity_poly.entity_id
_entity_poly.type
_entity_poly.pdbx_seq_one_letter_code
_entity_poly.pdbx_strand_id
1 'polypeptide(L)'
;DTSLATQHTSIGIVTNEEVVPFESYCTPELAMQWLDEHEPTLASHLAQRQRLDFRCMRRYTYSAQRVFSPERWACTGEAGLFTDPFLSSGSDLISMSNSLISEFIRLDMQDELKSEIVEQWNRWFLNTAEGTTRNIQSHYSHFDHGALHAAKLLWGFHSRPVWFFNLLFNLLLMPGALSNTDKLAVLKELSDEFEKVKQLSQRMTQLFDDWQAMSRGLFRFDWIDYFSLPTLRNTWEDAERTPKSAADFRDGLLRGFRLAEDAAQVFFYLAVEDVAPDHLKRLPIPFGVNAWAVSLRPEAWEEDGLFDSPSTSRDLSPLIEEISSLFMRQHACAETLQLVGVD
;
A
#
# COMPACT_ATOMS: atom_id res chain seq x y z
N ASP A 1 2.31 0.99 27.95
CA ASP A 1 1.41 -0.17 27.86
C ASP A 1 0.79 -0.26 26.48
N THR A 2 1.45 -0.96 25.57
CA THR A 2 0.95 -1.24 24.22
C THR A 2 0.97 -2.74 24.00
N SER A 3 -0.23 -3.30 23.77
CA SER A 3 -0.57 -4.47 22.95
C SER A 3 0.26 -5.77 23.06
N LEU A 4 -0.47 -6.89 23.24
CA LEU A 4 -0.11 -8.21 23.77
C LEU A 4 0.09 -8.20 25.29
N ALA A 5 -0.63 -9.10 26.00
CA ALA A 5 -0.46 -9.29 27.44
C ALA A 5 1.03 -9.49 27.73
N THR A 6 1.56 -8.86 28.78
CA THR A 6 2.97 -8.59 29.09
C THR A 6 3.94 -9.79 29.11
N GLN A 7 3.51 -10.99 28.75
CA GLN A 7 4.30 -12.23 28.70
C GLN A 7 4.00 -13.11 27.46
N HIS A 8 3.32 -12.58 26.44
CA HIS A 8 2.90 -13.35 25.27
C HIS A 8 3.37 -12.69 23.97
N THR A 9 3.71 -13.51 22.97
CA THR A 9 4.09 -13.05 21.63
C THR A 9 3.41 -13.93 20.60
N SER A 10 2.65 -13.31 19.69
CA SER A 10 2.03 -13.99 18.56
C SER A 10 3.02 -14.04 17.39
N ILE A 11 3.15 -15.20 16.76
CA ILE A 11 4.04 -15.43 15.61
C ILE A 11 3.24 -16.14 14.53
N GLY A 12 3.30 -15.63 13.30
CA GLY A 12 2.61 -16.18 12.15
C GLY A 12 3.58 -16.43 11.00
N ILE A 13 3.47 -17.60 10.37
CA ILE A 13 4.12 -17.91 9.10
C ILE A 13 3.05 -17.76 8.02
N VAL A 14 3.29 -16.87 7.07
CA VAL A 14 2.36 -16.55 6.00
C VAL A 14 3.11 -16.62 4.68
N THR A 15 2.60 -17.41 3.75
CA THR A 15 3.29 -17.68 2.48
C THR A 15 2.30 -17.63 1.32
N ASN A 16 2.84 -17.45 0.11
CA ASN A 16 2.11 -17.78 -1.10
C ASN A 16 2.19 -19.30 -1.32
N GLU A 17 1.03 -19.97 -1.34
CA GLU A 17 0.92 -21.43 -1.48
C GLU A 17 1.49 -21.96 -2.80
N GLU A 18 1.52 -21.12 -3.85
CA GLU A 18 2.15 -21.47 -5.14
C GLU A 18 3.69 -21.58 -5.05
N VAL A 19 4.30 -20.93 -4.05
CA VAL A 19 5.74 -20.89 -3.82
C VAL A 19 6.14 -21.83 -2.68
N VAL A 20 5.42 -21.76 -1.55
CA VAL A 20 5.67 -22.60 -0.36
C VAL A 20 4.41 -23.42 -0.08
N PRO A 21 4.42 -24.74 -0.35
CA PRO A 21 3.25 -25.60 -0.13
C PRO A 21 2.73 -25.52 1.30
N PHE A 22 1.43 -25.31 1.48
CA PHE A 22 0.80 -25.15 2.79
C PHE A 22 1.13 -26.28 3.77
N GLU A 23 1.18 -27.52 3.27
CA GLU A 23 1.45 -28.71 4.06
C GLU A 23 2.88 -28.74 4.64
N SER A 24 3.80 -27.89 4.17
CA SER A 24 5.20 -27.89 4.63
C SER A 24 5.40 -27.19 5.98
N TYR A 25 4.41 -26.46 6.50
CA TYR A 25 4.50 -25.72 7.77
C TYR A 25 3.21 -25.78 8.62
N CYS A 26 2.20 -26.57 8.22
CA CYS A 26 0.87 -26.54 8.84
C CYS A 26 0.71 -27.33 10.15
N THR A 27 1.80 -27.87 10.70
CA THR A 27 1.82 -28.49 12.03
C THR A 27 2.81 -27.76 12.93
N PRO A 28 2.67 -27.83 14.26
CA PRO A 28 3.57 -27.12 15.14
C PRO A 28 5.05 -27.52 14.95
N GLU A 29 5.32 -28.79 14.65
CA GLU A 29 6.66 -29.31 14.42
C GLU A 29 7.22 -28.85 13.07
N LEU A 30 6.40 -28.90 12.02
CA LEU A 30 6.79 -28.42 10.68
C LEU A 30 6.99 -26.90 10.65
N ALA A 31 6.16 -26.13 11.36
CA ALA A 31 6.35 -24.69 11.49
C ALA A 31 7.69 -24.34 12.14
N MET A 32 8.08 -25.08 13.19
CA MET A 32 9.39 -24.88 13.83
C MET A 32 10.54 -25.30 12.92
N GLN A 33 10.39 -26.38 12.15
CA GLN A 33 11.39 -26.78 11.15
C GLN A 33 11.53 -25.72 10.06
N TRP A 34 10.41 -25.17 9.57
CA TRP A 34 10.40 -24.10 8.59
C TRP A 34 11.13 -22.86 9.12
N LEU A 35 10.87 -22.48 10.39
CA LEU A 35 11.58 -21.38 11.03
C LEU A 35 13.07 -21.67 11.21
N ASP A 36 13.47 -22.90 11.55
CA ASP A 36 14.88 -23.27 11.68
C ASP A 36 15.64 -23.13 10.34
N GLU A 37 14.98 -23.50 9.24
CA GLU A 37 15.55 -23.41 7.89
C GLU A 37 15.61 -21.97 7.35
N HIS A 38 14.52 -21.21 7.50
CA HIS A 38 14.35 -19.91 6.85
C HIS A 38 14.58 -18.70 7.77
N GLU A 39 14.37 -18.85 9.08
CA GLU A 39 14.46 -17.77 10.08
C GLU A 39 15.25 -18.22 11.33
N PRO A 40 16.49 -18.72 11.19
CA PRO A 40 17.22 -19.43 12.26
C PRO A 40 17.45 -18.59 13.52
N THR A 41 17.60 -17.27 13.37
CA THR A 41 17.71 -16.34 14.51
C THR A 41 16.44 -16.33 15.35
N LEU A 42 15.27 -16.31 14.70
CA LEU A 42 13.98 -16.40 15.39
C LEU A 42 13.80 -17.79 16.00
N ALA A 43 14.07 -18.86 15.26
CA ALA A 43 13.98 -20.23 15.76
C ALA A 43 14.82 -20.44 17.04
N SER A 44 16.07 -19.95 17.05
CA SER A 44 16.94 -20.02 18.24
C SER A 44 16.37 -19.25 19.42
N HIS A 45 15.70 -18.11 19.20
CA HIS A 45 15.05 -17.36 20.27
C HIS A 45 13.84 -18.12 20.84
N LEU A 46 13.08 -18.79 19.96
CA LEU A 46 11.87 -19.54 20.32
C LEU A 46 12.16 -20.88 21.00
N ALA A 47 13.33 -21.48 20.77
CA ALA A 47 13.72 -22.76 21.37
C ALA A 47 13.68 -22.76 22.91
N GLN A 48 13.80 -21.59 23.54
CA GLN A 48 13.75 -21.41 25.00
C GLN A 48 12.37 -20.95 25.51
N ARG A 49 11.35 -20.85 24.63
CA ARG A 49 10.03 -20.31 24.95
C ARG A 49 8.99 -21.42 24.94
N GLN A 50 8.00 -21.30 25.82
CA GLN A 50 6.86 -22.21 25.83
C GLN A 50 5.85 -21.80 24.75
N ARG A 51 5.54 -22.73 23.85
CA ARG A 51 4.39 -22.60 22.94
C ARG A 51 3.09 -22.84 23.71
N LEU A 52 2.15 -21.90 23.63
CA LEU A 52 0.87 -22.00 24.33
C LEU A 52 -0.22 -22.62 23.45
N ASP A 53 -0.28 -22.19 22.19
CA ASP A 53 -1.23 -22.63 21.20
C ASP A 53 -0.59 -22.74 19.81
N PHE A 54 -1.32 -23.35 18.89
CA PHE A 54 -0.97 -23.42 17.48
C PHE A 54 -2.24 -23.53 16.67
N ARG A 55 -2.34 -22.74 15.61
CA ARG A 55 -3.44 -22.80 14.66
C ARG A 55 -2.90 -22.64 13.26
N CYS A 56 -3.43 -23.45 12.36
CA CYS A 56 -3.18 -23.30 10.94
C CYS A 56 -4.49 -22.94 10.23
N MET A 57 -4.43 -22.02 9.28
CA MET A 57 -5.57 -21.56 8.50
C MET A 57 -5.16 -21.57 7.02
N ARG A 58 -5.96 -22.25 6.19
CA ARG A 58 -5.79 -22.26 4.73
C ARG A 58 -6.96 -21.52 4.09
N ARG A 59 -6.72 -20.82 2.98
CA ARG A 59 -7.75 -20.05 2.25
C ARG A 59 -8.48 -19.06 3.19
N TYR A 60 -7.72 -18.39 4.05
CA TYR A 60 -8.27 -17.39 4.97
C TYR A 60 -8.67 -16.10 4.24
N THR A 61 -8.17 -15.86 3.03
CA THR A 61 -8.63 -14.75 2.17
C THR A 61 -9.91 -15.14 1.47
N TYR A 62 -10.99 -14.39 1.69
CA TYR A 62 -12.28 -14.57 1.02
C TYR A 62 -13.08 -13.27 1.00
N SER A 63 -14.06 -13.21 0.12
CA SER A 63 -15.01 -12.10 -0.01
C SER A 63 -16.44 -12.62 -0.08
N ALA A 64 -17.40 -11.70 -0.07
CA ALA A 64 -18.82 -11.98 -0.22
C ALA A 64 -19.41 -11.23 -1.41
N GLN A 65 -20.50 -11.75 -1.97
CA GLN A 65 -21.26 -11.02 -3.00
C GLN A 65 -22.02 -9.82 -2.42
N ARG A 66 -22.30 -9.85 -1.12
CA ARG A 66 -23.00 -8.80 -0.37
C ARG A 66 -22.61 -8.86 1.10
N VAL A 67 -22.38 -7.70 1.70
CA VAL A 67 -22.18 -7.54 3.14
C VAL A 67 -23.19 -6.60 3.79
N PHE A 68 -23.81 -5.68 3.03
CA PHE A 68 -24.89 -4.83 3.53
C PHE A 68 -26.14 -4.99 2.67
N SER A 69 -27.31 -5.12 3.29
CA SER A 69 -28.58 -5.32 2.60
C SER A 69 -29.65 -4.31 3.02
N PRO A 70 -30.44 -3.79 2.06
CA PRO A 70 -31.64 -3.00 2.38
C PRO A 70 -32.67 -3.76 3.21
N GLU A 71 -32.61 -5.10 3.24
CA GLU A 71 -33.48 -5.98 4.02
C GLU A 71 -33.07 -6.09 5.51
N ARG A 72 -32.43 -5.05 6.05
CA ARG A 72 -32.05 -4.93 7.47
C ARG A 72 -31.15 -6.05 8.00
N TRP A 73 -30.22 -6.52 7.16
CA TRP A 73 -29.13 -7.39 7.60
C TRP A 73 -27.79 -6.90 7.08
N ALA A 74 -26.74 -7.18 7.84
CA ALA A 74 -25.36 -6.85 7.49
C ALA A 74 -24.37 -7.86 8.08
N CYS A 75 -23.24 -8.03 7.42
CA CYS A 75 -22.08 -8.79 7.86
C CYS A 75 -20.95 -7.82 8.23
N THR A 76 -20.23 -8.12 9.31
CA THR A 76 -19.07 -7.34 9.76
C THR A 76 -17.88 -8.26 9.99
N GLY A 77 -16.68 -7.72 9.77
CA GLY A 77 -15.42 -8.45 9.92
C GLY A 77 -15.39 -9.78 9.17
N GLU A 78 -14.84 -10.80 9.83
CA GLU A 78 -14.69 -12.16 9.29
C GLU A 78 -16.01 -12.85 8.95
N ALA A 79 -17.17 -12.34 9.39
CA ALA A 79 -18.45 -12.87 8.95
C ALA A 79 -18.78 -12.51 7.48
N GLY A 80 -18.12 -11.49 6.92
CA GLY A 80 -18.33 -11.05 5.53
C GLY A 80 -17.13 -11.34 4.63
N LEU A 81 -15.94 -10.90 5.05
CA LEU A 81 -14.72 -11.02 4.26
C LEU A 81 -13.48 -10.99 5.15
N PHE A 82 -12.37 -11.49 4.62
CA PHE A 82 -11.05 -11.32 5.21
C PHE A 82 -10.02 -11.19 4.09
N THR A 83 -9.10 -10.24 4.24
CA THR A 83 -8.07 -9.95 3.24
C THR A 83 -6.84 -10.82 3.50
N ASP A 84 -5.79 -10.26 4.08
CA ASP A 84 -4.54 -10.91 4.40
C ASP A 84 -3.93 -10.23 5.64
N PRO A 85 -3.20 -10.97 6.52
CA PRO A 85 -2.59 -10.37 7.71
C PRO A 85 -1.52 -9.32 7.41
N PHE A 86 -0.90 -9.35 6.21
CA PHE A 86 0.10 -8.36 5.83
C PHE A 86 -0.51 -6.94 5.80
N LEU A 87 0.22 -5.96 6.34
CA LEU A 87 -0.21 -4.56 6.51
C LEU A 87 -1.42 -4.33 7.42
N SER A 88 -1.87 -5.33 8.18
CA SER A 88 -2.90 -5.21 9.24
C SER A 88 -4.24 -4.58 8.80
N SER A 89 -4.60 -4.71 7.52
CA SER A 89 -5.79 -4.06 6.95
C SER A 89 -7.13 -4.58 7.50
N GLY A 90 -7.16 -5.77 8.11
CA GLY A 90 -8.38 -6.39 8.63
C GLY A 90 -9.10 -5.55 9.68
N SER A 91 -8.35 -4.95 10.62
CA SER A 91 -8.93 -4.07 11.65
C SER A 91 -9.57 -2.82 11.07
N ASP A 92 -8.95 -2.24 10.03
CA ASP A 92 -9.49 -1.08 9.33
C ASP A 92 -10.85 -1.43 8.70
N LEU A 93 -10.94 -2.57 8.01
CA LEU A 93 -12.18 -3.04 7.37
C LEU A 93 -13.27 -3.42 8.38
N ILE A 94 -12.91 -4.01 9.52
CA ILE A 94 -13.84 -4.26 10.65
C ILE A 94 -14.39 -2.94 11.18
N SER A 95 -13.52 -1.95 11.40
CA SER A 95 -13.92 -0.64 11.92
C SER A 95 -14.85 0.08 10.94
N MET A 96 -14.50 0.11 9.66
CA MET A 96 -15.32 0.72 8.60
C MET A 96 -16.69 0.07 8.47
N SER A 97 -16.75 -1.28 8.45
CA SER A 97 -18.03 -2.00 8.34
C SER A 97 -18.90 -1.76 9.57
N ASN A 98 -18.34 -1.80 10.78
CA ASN A 98 -19.09 -1.49 12.00
C ASN A 98 -19.63 -0.05 12.03
N SER A 99 -18.84 0.92 11.58
CA SER A 99 -19.29 2.31 11.50
C SER A 99 -20.42 2.51 10.48
N LEU A 100 -20.30 1.92 9.29
CA LEU A 100 -21.36 1.97 8.28
C LEU A 100 -22.64 1.32 8.79
N ILE A 101 -22.54 0.13 9.42
CA ILE A 101 -23.69 -0.57 10.00
C ILE A 101 -24.35 0.30 11.09
N SER A 102 -23.56 0.94 11.94
CA SER A 102 -24.07 1.84 12.99
C SER A 102 -24.83 3.03 12.40
N GLU A 103 -24.32 3.62 11.32
CA GLU A 103 -25.00 4.70 10.60
C GLU A 103 -26.28 4.22 9.89
N PHE A 104 -26.28 3.01 9.31
CA PHE A 104 -27.51 2.43 8.74
C PHE A 104 -28.58 2.23 9.81
N ILE A 105 -28.22 1.67 10.97
CA ILE A 105 -29.14 1.49 12.09
C ILE A 105 -29.67 2.85 12.56
N ARG A 106 -28.82 3.87 12.71
CA ARG A 106 -29.23 5.21 13.13
C ARG A 106 -30.24 5.82 12.15
N LEU A 107 -29.96 5.76 10.85
CA LEU A 107 -30.84 6.27 9.81
C LEU A 107 -32.16 5.48 9.72
N ASP A 108 -32.12 4.15 9.91
CA ASP A 108 -33.33 3.30 9.91
C ASP A 108 -34.23 3.63 11.11
N MET A 109 -33.63 3.86 12.29
CA MET A 109 -34.36 4.32 13.49
C MET A 109 -35.01 5.70 13.34
N GLN A 110 -34.58 6.48 12.34
CA GLN A 110 -35.11 7.82 12.03
C GLN A 110 -36.04 7.80 10.80
N ASP A 111 -36.31 6.63 10.22
CA ASP A 111 -37.02 6.47 8.94
C ASP A 111 -36.35 7.22 7.76
N GLU A 112 -35.03 7.45 7.84
CA GLU A 112 -34.22 8.18 6.85
C GLU A 112 -33.37 7.25 5.97
N LEU A 113 -33.25 5.96 6.31
CA LEU A 113 -32.43 5.02 5.56
C LEU A 113 -33.04 4.69 4.19
N LYS A 114 -32.33 5.06 3.12
CA LYS A 114 -32.71 4.74 1.74
C LYS A 114 -31.97 3.50 1.25
N SER A 115 -32.67 2.63 0.52
CA SER A 115 -32.09 1.40 -0.03
C SER A 115 -30.88 1.68 -0.92
N GLU A 116 -30.90 2.79 -1.66
CA GLU A 116 -29.83 3.22 -2.56
C GLU A 116 -28.54 3.56 -1.81
N ILE A 117 -28.65 4.08 -0.59
CA ILE A 117 -27.49 4.38 0.28
C ILE A 117 -26.82 3.06 0.66
N VAL A 118 -27.60 2.08 1.13
CA VAL A 118 -27.07 0.75 1.51
C VAL A 118 -26.40 0.07 0.32
N GLU A 119 -27.04 0.09 -0.85
CA GLU A 119 -26.49 -0.50 -2.07
C GLU A 119 -25.20 0.18 -2.55
N GLN A 120 -25.12 1.51 -2.44
CA GLN A 120 -23.92 2.27 -2.78
C GLN A 120 -22.75 1.88 -1.87
N TRP A 121 -22.98 1.88 -0.56
CA TRP A 121 -21.93 1.57 0.42
C TRP A 121 -21.54 0.09 0.44
N ASN A 122 -22.45 -0.83 0.11
CA ASN A 122 -22.12 -2.23 -0.11
C ASN A 122 -21.12 -2.39 -1.26
N ARG A 123 -21.39 -1.79 -2.42
CA ARG A 123 -20.47 -1.83 -3.57
C ARG A 123 -19.14 -1.18 -3.24
N TRP A 124 -19.17 -0.01 -2.60
CA TRP A 124 -17.96 0.70 -2.23
C TRP A 124 -17.09 -0.12 -1.28
N PHE A 125 -17.66 -0.68 -0.20
CA PHE A 125 -16.91 -1.45 0.78
C PHE A 125 -16.30 -2.72 0.17
N LEU A 126 -17.07 -3.47 -0.64
CA LEU A 126 -16.55 -4.64 -1.35
C LEU A 126 -15.42 -4.28 -2.30
N ASN A 127 -15.57 -3.23 -3.11
CA ASN A 127 -14.52 -2.76 -4.02
C ASN A 127 -13.25 -2.36 -3.27
N THR A 128 -13.39 -1.69 -2.12
CA THR A 128 -12.26 -1.32 -1.24
C THR A 128 -11.56 -2.57 -0.71
N ALA A 129 -12.29 -3.52 -0.14
CA ALA A 129 -11.72 -4.76 0.40
C ALA A 129 -11.02 -5.61 -0.67
N GLU A 130 -11.60 -5.73 -1.86
CA GLU A 130 -10.98 -6.42 -2.99
C GLU A 130 -9.73 -5.69 -3.51
N GLY A 131 -9.77 -4.36 -3.58
CA GLY A 131 -8.62 -3.53 -3.96
C GLY A 131 -7.46 -3.72 -2.98
N THR A 132 -7.75 -3.67 -1.67
CA THR A 132 -6.79 -3.95 -0.60
C THR A 132 -6.21 -5.35 -0.73
N THR A 133 -7.04 -6.37 -0.97
CA THR A 133 -6.58 -7.76 -1.13
C THR A 133 -5.62 -7.89 -2.31
N ARG A 134 -5.99 -7.38 -3.48
CA ARG A 134 -5.14 -7.40 -4.68
C ARG A 134 -3.82 -6.67 -4.45
N ASN A 135 -3.86 -5.51 -3.81
CA ASN A 135 -2.66 -4.75 -3.50
C ASN A 135 -1.72 -5.56 -2.61
N ILE A 136 -2.19 -6.06 -1.46
CA ILE A 136 -1.39 -6.88 -0.54
C ILE A 136 -0.81 -8.10 -1.25
N GLN A 137 -1.63 -8.86 -1.97
CA GLN A 137 -1.18 -10.08 -2.65
C GLN A 137 -0.10 -9.81 -3.71
N SER A 138 -0.13 -8.64 -4.37
CA SER A 138 0.91 -8.24 -5.33
C SER A 138 2.29 -8.02 -4.70
N HIS A 139 2.40 -7.94 -3.36
CA HIS A 139 3.71 -7.83 -2.70
C HIS A 139 4.43 -9.17 -2.60
N TYR A 140 3.71 -10.30 -2.52
CA TYR A 140 4.31 -11.61 -2.26
C TYR A 140 5.31 -12.03 -3.34
N SER A 141 5.12 -11.59 -4.59
CA SER A 141 6.07 -11.86 -5.68
C SER A 141 7.41 -11.14 -5.53
N HIS A 142 7.51 -10.13 -4.66
CA HIS A 142 8.70 -9.29 -4.48
C HIS A 142 9.48 -9.61 -3.20
N PHE A 143 8.98 -10.49 -2.33
CA PHE A 143 9.55 -10.75 -1.00
C PHE A 143 10.99 -11.29 -1.06
N ASP A 144 11.37 -11.93 -2.17
CA ASP A 144 12.73 -12.42 -2.42
C ASP A 144 13.72 -11.29 -2.81
N HIS A 145 13.22 -10.11 -3.18
CA HIS A 145 14.05 -8.96 -3.56
C HIS A 145 13.92 -7.81 -2.56
N GLY A 146 14.61 -7.94 -1.41
CA GLY A 146 14.48 -7.06 -0.24
C GLY A 146 14.37 -5.56 -0.54
N ALA A 147 15.37 -4.95 -1.20
CA ALA A 147 15.38 -3.50 -1.45
C ALA A 147 14.22 -3.01 -2.33
N LEU A 148 13.81 -3.84 -3.28
CA LEU A 148 12.71 -3.58 -4.20
C LEU A 148 11.36 -3.72 -3.49
N HIS A 149 11.21 -4.75 -2.67
CA HIS A 149 10.05 -4.88 -1.79
C HIS A 149 9.92 -3.70 -0.82
N ALA A 150 11.04 -3.24 -0.24
CA ALA A 150 11.05 -2.05 0.61
C ALA A 150 10.64 -0.79 -0.17
N ALA A 151 11.12 -0.59 -1.40
CA ALA A 151 10.68 0.50 -2.26
C ALA A 151 9.17 0.41 -2.57
N LYS A 152 8.65 -0.78 -2.87
CA LYS A 152 7.21 -1.01 -3.09
C LYS A 152 6.37 -0.74 -1.83
N LEU A 153 6.87 -1.09 -0.65
CA LEU A 153 6.24 -0.74 0.63
C LEU A 153 6.19 0.78 0.85
N LEU A 154 7.31 1.47 0.61
CA LEU A 154 7.36 2.93 0.71
C LEU A 154 6.41 3.59 -0.29
N TRP A 155 6.28 3.08 -1.52
CA TRP A 155 5.24 3.49 -2.46
C TRP A 155 3.83 3.34 -1.88
N GLY A 156 3.55 2.18 -1.28
CA GLY A 156 2.29 1.92 -0.59
C GLY A 156 2.01 2.96 0.50
N PHE A 157 3.02 3.36 1.28
CA PHE A 157 2.86 4.38 2.31
C PHE A 157 2.64 5.79 1.76
N HIS A 158 3.29 6.17 0.67
CA HIS A 158 3.10 7.49 0.04
C HIS A 158 1.75 7.62 -0.69
N SER A 159 1.22 6.51 -1.21
CA SER A 159 -0.12 6.46 -1.81
C SER A 159 -1.24 6.22 -0.78
N ARG A 160 -0.90 5.81 0.45
CA ARG A 160 -1.85 5.54 1.55
C ARG A 160 -2.82 6.70 1.85
N PRO A 161 -2.42 7.99 1.83
CA PRO A 161 -3.35 9.10 2.05
C PRO A 161 -4.54 9.11 1.08
N VAL A 162 -4.39 8.50 -0.10
CA VAL A 162 -5.45 8.35 -1.11
C VAL A 162 -6.29 7.10 -0.89
N TRP A 163 -5.69 5.96 -0.49
CA TRP A 163 -6.37 4.65 -0.50
C TRP A 163 -6.93 4.19 0.84
N PHE A 164 -6.15 4.38 1.89
CA PHE A 164 -6.58 4.15 3.27
C PHE A 164 -6.97 5.46 3.95
N PHE A 165 -7.03 6.54 3.16
CA PHE A 165 -7.73 7.78 3.43
C PHE A 165 -7.86 8.07 4.91
N ASN A 166 -6.79 8.49 5.56
CA ASN A 166 -6.92 8.83 6.97
C ASN A 166 -8.09 9.82 7.19
N LEU A 167 -8.39 10.68 6.21
CA LEU A 167 -9.55 11.58 6.22
C LEU A 167 -10.91 10.90 5.97
N LEU A 168 -11.02 9.89 5.09
CA LEU A 168 -12.29 9.15 4.87
C LEU A 168 -12.52 8.13 5.99
N PHE A 169 -11.46 7.45 6.43
CA PHE A 169 -11.50 6.61 7.61
C PHE A 169 -11.97 7.44 8.80
N ASN A 170 -11.36 8.61 9.06
CA ASN A 170 -11.86 9.54 10.06
C ASN A 170 -13.31 9.97 9.82
N LEU A 171 -13.68 10.29 8.57
CA LEU A 171 -15.07 10.65 8.25
C LEU A 171 -16.04 9.52 8.62
N LEU A 172 -15.72 8.27 8.26
CA LEU A 172 -16.54 7.09 8.53
C LEU A 172 -16.59 6.73 10.01
N LEU A 173 -15.53 6.98 10.77
CA LEU A 173 -15.50 6.75 12.21
C LEU A 173 -16.23 7.84 13.02
N MET A 174 -16.56 8.97 12.40
CA MET A 174 -17.33 10.03 13.06
C MET A 174 -18.83 9.71 13.07
N PRO A 175 -19.53 9.97 14.20
CA PRO A 175 -20.99 9.89 14.23
C PRO A 175 -21.62 10.81 13.18
N GLY A 176 -22.64 10.33 12.48
CA GLY A 176 -23.30 11.10 11.41
C GLY A 176 -22.51 11.16 10.11
N ALA A 177 -21.53 10.27 9.89
CA ALA A 177 -20.73 10.19 8.67
C ALA A 177 -21.58 10.25 7.40
N LEU A 178 -22.68 9.49 7.36
CA LEU A 178 -23.56 9.41 6.19
C LEU A 178 -24.49 10.62 6.06
N SER A 179 -24.66 11.40 7.13
CA SER A 179 -25.38 12.67 7.12
C SER A 179 -24.48 13.85 6.76
N ASN A 180 -23.15 13.67 6.62
CA ASN A 180 -22.21 14.73 6.24
C ASN A 180 -22.21 14.95 4.72
N THR A 181 -23.30 15.50 4.19
CA THR A 181 -23.51 15.67 2.74
C THR A 181 -22.43 16.49 2.05
N ASP A 182 -21.85 17.47 2.73
CA ASP A 182 -20.85 18.36 2.13
C ASP A 182 -19.53 17.62 1.85
N LYS A 183 -19.05 16.81 2.81
CA LYS A 183 -17.83 16.00 2.60
C LYS A 183 -18.08 14.85 1.64
N LEU A 184 -19.27 14.24 1.66
CA LEU A 184 -19.64 13.22 0.68
C LEU A 184 -19.73 13.80 -0.74
N ALA A 185 -20.17 15.05 -0.90
CA ALA A 185 -20.18 15.74 -2.19
C ALA A 185 -18.76 15.95 -2.73
N VAL A 186 -17.78 16.25 -1.86
CA VAL A 186 -16.36 16.35 -2.25
C VAL A 186 -15.83 15.02 -2.79
N LEU A 187 -16.16 13.88 -2.17
CA LEU A 187 -15.77 12.56 -2.68
C LEU A 187 -16.31 12.31 -4.09
N LYS A 188 -17.55 12.73 -4.34
CA LYS A 188 -18.17 12.62 -5.66
C LYS A 188 -17.52 13.56 -6.68
N GLU A 189 -17.25 14.80 -6.28
CA GLU A 189 -16.54 15.79 -7.11
C GLU A 189 -15.19 15.26 -7.57
N LEU A 190 -14.43 14.62 -6.67
CA LEU A 190 -13.08 14.13 -6.92
C LEU A 190 -13.02 12.70 -7.47
N SER A 191 -14.15 12.13 -7.93
CA SER A 191 -14.22 10.75 -8.42
C SER A 191 -13.25 10.45 -9.57
N ASP A 192 -13.07 11.38 -10.51
CA ASP A 192 -12.11 11.24 -11.61
C ASP A 192 -10.65 11.21 -11.11
N GLU A 193 -10.31 11.96 -10.07
CA GLU A 193 -8.97 11.96 -9.48
C GLU A 193 -8.68 10.64 -8.76
N PHE A 194 -9.66 10.03 -8.09
CA PHE A 194 -9.52 8.67 -7.55
C PHE A 194 -9.27 7.64 -8.64
N GLU A 195 -9.97 7.73 -9.77
CA GLU A 195 -9.74 6.82 -10.90
C GLU A 195 -8.35 7.01 -11.51
N LYS A 196 -7.86 8.26 -11.61
CA LYS A 196 -6.47 8.52 -12.04
C LYS A 196 -5.44 7.89 -11.11
N VAL A 197 -5.59 8.00 -9.79
CA VAL A 197 -4.65 7.37 -8.86
C VAL A 197 -4.77 5.85 -8.89
N LYS A 198 -5.96 5.29 -9.17
CA LYS A 198 -6.14 3.85 -9.41
C LYS A 198 -5.30 3.39 -10.59
N GLN A 199 -5.38 4.10 -11.71
CA GLN A 199 -4.60 3.83 -12.91
C GLN A 199 -3.10 3.98 -12.62
N LEU A 200 -2.71 5.01 -11.86
CA LEU A 200 -1.32 5.20 -11.43
C LEU A 200 -0.84 4.02 -10.58
N SER A 201 -1.66 3.51 -9.66
CA SER A 201 -1.31 2.37 -8.81
C SER A 201 -1.14 1.08 -9.61
N GLN A 202 -1.94 0.88 -10.65
CA GLN A 202 -1.76 -0.22 -11.61
C GLN A 202 -0.46 -0.06 -12.39
N ARG A 203 -0.18 1.15 -12.88
CA ARG A 203 1.07 1.46 -13.59
C ARG A 203 2.30 1.22 -12.70
N MET A 204 2.26 1.66 -11.45
CA MET A 204 3.33 1.43 -10.49
C MET A 204 3.51 -0.04 -10.14
N THR A 205 2.42 -0.83 -10.07
CA THR A 205 2.51 -2.28 -9.89
C THR A 205 3.32 -2.90 -11.03
N GLN A 206 2.98 -2.57 -12.28
CA GLN A 206 3.74 -3.05 -13.44
C GLN A 206 5.20 -2.57 -13.41
N LEU A 207 5.46 -1.32 -13.02
CA LEU A 207 6.82 -0.80 -12.90
C LEU A 207 7.65 -1.60 -11.89
N PHE A 208 7.08 -1.99 -10.74
CA PHE A 208 7.78 -2.81 -9.75
C PHE A 208 8.03 -4.24 -10.24
N ASP A 209 7.06 -4.83 -10.96
CA ASP A 209 7.23 -6.15 -11.59
C ASP A 209 8.36 -6.11 -12.64
N ASP A 210 8.37 -5.10 -13.50
CA ASP A 210 9.43 -4.88 -14.50
C ASP A 210 10.78 -4.61 -13.83
N TRP A 211 10.79 -3.81 -12.76
CA TRP A 211 12.00 -3.49 -12.02
C TRP A 211 12.59 -4.75 -11.38
N GLN A 212 11.79 -5.60 -10.75
CA GLN A 212 12.27 -6.88 -10.23
C GLN A 212 12.87 -7.77 -11.33
N ALA A 213 12.23 -7.84 -12.49
CA ALA A 213 12.71 -8.66 -13.60
C ALA A 213 14.02 -8.15 -14.22
N MET A 214 14.28 -6.84 -14.15
CA MET A 214 15.42 -6.17 -14.81
C MET A 214 16.49 -5.63 -13.85
N SER A 215 16.31 -5.81 -12.53
CA SER A 215 17.16 -5.20 -11.50
C SER A 215 18.63 -5.59 -11.67
N ARG A 216 19.52 -4.62 -11.43
CA ARG A 216 20.97 -4.86 -11.33
C ARG A 216 21.42 -5.05 -9.89
N GLY A 217 20.50 -5.05 -8.93
CA GLY A 217 20.80 -5.16 -7.51
C GLY A 217 21.52 -3.93 -6.94
N LEU A 218 21.32 -2.74 -7.52
CA LEU A 218 22.03 -1.53 -7.09
C LEU A 218 21.72 -1.17 -5.63
N PHE A 219 20.51 -1.39 -5.16
CA PHE A 219 20.10 -0.94 -3.82
C PHE A 219 20.18 -2.07 -2.79
N ARG A 220 20.62 -1.72 -1.58
CA ARG A 220 20.45 -2.52 -0.36
C ARG A 220 20.08 -1.61 0.81
N PHE A 221 19.56 -2.18 1.87
CA PHE A 221 19.35 -1.49 3.15
C PHE A 221 19.65 -2.46 4.29
N ASP A 222 20.02 -1.92 5.44
CA ASP A 222 20.15 -2.70 6.68
C ASP A 222 18.88 -2.55 7.52
N TRP A 223 18.40 -1.32 7.67
CA TRP A 223 17.17 -0.96 8.37
C TRP A 223 16.56 0.29 7.75
N ILE A 224 15.24 0.33 7.63
CA ILE A 224 14.49 1.50 7.16
C ILE A 224 13.56 1.96 8.28
N ASP A 225 13.83 3.14 8.84
CA ASP A 225 12.87 3.86 9.66
C ASP A 225 12.04 4.78 8.79
N TYR A 226 10.93 4.29 8.25
CA TYR A 226 10.06 5.12 7.41
C TYR A 226 9.31 6.21 8.21
N PHE A 227 9.36 6.21 9.56
CA PHE A 227 8.85 7.33 10.38
C PHE A 227 9.80 8.54 10.40
N SER A 228 11.04 8.36 9.95
CA SER A 228 12.00 9.44 9.82
C SER A 228 11.72 10.34 8.62
N LEU A 229 10.96 9.85 7.63
CA LEU A 229 10.61 10.56 6.39
C LEU A 229 9.67 11.75 6.69
N PRO A 230 10.12 13.01 6.56
CA PRO A 230 9.27 14.19 6.76
C PRO A 230 8.00 14.15 5.91
N THR A 231 8.08 13.67 4.68
CA THR A 231 6.94 13.64 3.76
C THR A 231 5.84 12.69 4.25
N LEU A 232 6.21 11.48 4.72
CA LEU A 232 5.24 10.56 5.33
C LEU A 232 4.71 11.10 6.67
N ARG A 233 5.58 11.64 7.52
CA ARG A 233 5.17 12.23 8.80
C ARG A 233 4.11 13.31 8.63
N ASN A 234 4.32 14.23 7.70
CA ASN A 234 3.38 15.30 7.40
C ASN A 234 2.00 14.74 6.98
N THR A 235 1.97 13.63 6.24
CA THR A 235 0.69 13.01 5.84
C THR A 235 -0.05 12.40 7.01
N TRP A 236 0.66 11.85 8.01
CA TRP A 236 0.07 11.32 9.24
C TRP A 236 -0.40 12.45 10.17
N GLU A 237 0.34 13.54 10.27
CA GLU A 237 -0.11 14.71 11.03
C GLU A 237 -1.34 15.38 10.41
N ASP A 238 -1.39 15.50 9.09
CA ASP A 238 -2.57 16.00 8.37
C ASP A 238 -3.78 15.07 8.56
N ALA A 239 -3.51 13.78 8.63
CA ALA A 239 -4.49 12.75 8.86
C ALA A 239 -5.08 12.76 10.27
N GLU A 240 -4.30 13.03 11.30
CA GLU A 240 -4.79 13.17 12.67
C GLU A 240 -5.68 14.41 12.84
N ARG A 241 -5.60 15.38 11.92
CA ARG A 241 -6.47 16.56 11.91
C ARG A 241 -7.81 16.20 11.30
N THR A 242 -8.84 16.09 12.14
CA THR A 242 -10.22 16.03 11.66
C THR A 242 -10.52 17.25 10.77
N PRO A 243 -10.91 17.08 9.50
CA PRO A 243 -11.15 18.21 8.62
C PRO A 243 -12.27 19.09 9.18
N LYS A 244 -12.00 20.39 9.30
CA LYS A 244 -12.92 21.36 9.91
C LYS A 244 -14.05 21.79 8.97
N SER A 245 -13.86 21.61 7.67
CA SER A 245 -14.83 21.97 6.63
C SER A 245 -14.71 21.03 5.42
N ALA A 246 -15.65 21.14 4.47
CA ALA A 246 -15.55 20.43 3.20
C ALA A 246 -14.38 20.92 2.34
N ALA A 247 -14.05 22.23 2.41
CA ALA A 247 -12.89 22.78 1.70
C ALA A 247 -11.56 22.22 2.25
N ASP A 248 -11.43 22.16 3.59
CA ASP A 248 -10.26 21.56 4.25
C ASP A 248 -10.12 20.06 3.90
N PHE A 249 -11.23 19.33 3.88
CA PHE A 249 -11.28 17.94 3.44
C PHE A 249 -10.83 17.77 1.98
N ARG A 250 -11.36 18.61 1.08
CA ARG A 250 -11.00 18.64 -0.34
C ARG A 250 -9.51 18.92 -0.54
N ASP A 251 -8.97 19.92 0.15
CA ASP A 251 -7.57 20.30 0.03
C ASP A 251 -6.65 19.18 0.55
N GLY A 252 -7.05 18.48 1.61
CA GLY A 252 -6.36 17.29 2.11
C GLY A 252 -6.29 16.16 1.08
N LEU A 253 -7.42 15.84 0.43
CA LEU A 253 -7.45 14.83 -0.63
C LEU A 253 -6.58 15.22 -1.82
N LEU A 254 -6.63 16.47 -2.26
CA LEU A 254 -5.79 16.97 -3.33
C LEU A 254 -4.29 16.94 -2.98
N ARG A 255 -3.91 17.14 -1.71
CA ARG A 255 -2.53 16.91 -1.25
C ARG A 255 -2.15 15.44 -1.35
N GLY A 256 -3.03 14.52 -0.96
CA GLY A 256 -2.82 13.09 -1.09
C GLY A 256 -2.60 12.64 -2.54
N PHE A 257 -3.44 13.10 -3.47
CA PHE A 257 -3.27 12.79 -4.90
C PHE A 257 -1.94 13.26 -5.45
N ARG A 258 -1.55 14.50 -5.13
CA ARG A 258 -0.24 15.05 -5.53
C ARG A 258 0.91 14.25 -4.97
N LEU A 259 0.82 13.80 -3.72
CA LEU A 259 1.88 13.00 -3.12
C LEU A 259 2.03 11.64 -3.79
N ALA A 260 0.91 10.97 -4.10
CA ALA A 260 0.94 9.70 -4.82
C ALA A 260 1.59 9.88 -6.21
N GLU A 261 1.29 10.97 -6.90
CA GLU A 261 1.93 11.30 -8.16
C GLU A 261 3.43 11.59 -8.04
N ASP A 262 3.84 12.38 -7.04
CA ASP A 262 5.25 12.74 -6.81
C ASP A 262 6.07 11.49 -6.45
N ALA A 263 5.55 10.65 -5.55
CA ALA A 263 6.19 9.42 -5.15
C ALA A 263 6.35 8.45 -6.33
N ALA A 264 5.35 8.34 -7.21
CA ALA A 264 5.43 7.47 -8.39
C ALA A 264 6.61 7.85 -9.29
N GLN A 265 6.79 9.15 -9.52
CA GLN A 265 7.92 9.67 -10.30
C GLN A 265 9.26 9.38 -9.60
N VAL A 266 9.35 9.54 -8.28
CA VAL A 266 10.59 9.25 -7.54
C VAL A 266 10.94 7.76 -7.58
N PHE A 267 9.98 6.85 -7.41
CA PHE A 267 10.25 5.42 -7.54
C PHE A 267 10.61 5.04 -8.97
N PHE A 268 10.04 5.69 -9.98
CA PHE A 268 10.51 5.55 -11.37
C PHE A 268 11.96 6.01 -11.55
N TYR A 269 12.35 7.14 -10.96
CA TYR A 269 13.74 7.60 -10.99
C TYR A 269 14.70 6.54 -10.41
N LEU A 270 14.37 6.00 -9.23
CA LEU A 270 15.17 4.94 -8.60
C LEU A 270 15.22 3.67 -9.46
N ALA A 271 14.10 3.29 -10.05
CA ALA A 271 14.04 2.13 -10.94
C ALA A 271 14.94 2.31 -12.18
N VAL A 272 14.96 3.50 -12.78
CA VAL A 272 15.87 3.82 -13.89
C VAL A 272 17.32 3.85 -13.43
N GLU A 273 17.62 4.36 -12.24
CA GLU A 273 18.97 4.37 -11.68
C GLU A 273 19.53 2.94 -11.55
N ASP A 274 18.72 1.99 -11.09
CA ASP A 274 19.11 0.58 -10.98
C ASP A 274 19.20 -0.11 -12.35
N VAL A 275 18.18 0.04 -13.20
CA VAL A 275 18.03 -0.79 -14.41
C VAL A 275 18.76 -0.21 -15.63
N ALA A 276 18.75 1.12 -15.78
CA ALA A 276 19.20 1.83 -16.97
C ALA A 276 19.91 3.17 -16.64
N PRO A 277 20.99 3.18 -15.83
CA PRO A 277 21.61 4.40 -15.33
C PRO A 277 22.05 5.38 -16.42
N ASP A 278 22.51 4.87 -17.58
CA ASP A 278 22.91 5.71 -18.73
C ASP A 278 21.76 6.56 -19.30
N HIS A 279 20.52 6.19 -19.01
CA HIS A 279 19.31 6.89 -19.44
C HIS A 279 18.83 7.95 -18.45
N LEU A 280 19.38 8.02 -17.23
CA LEU A 280 19.04 9.08 -16.27
C LEU A 280 19.25 10.48 -16.84
N LYS A 281 20.28 10.67 -17.68
CA LYS A 281 20.57 11.95 -18.35
C LYS A 281 19.47 12.42 -19.32
N ARG A 282 18.56 11.53 -19.73
CA ARG A 282 17.40 11.88 -20.57
C ARG A 282 16.23 12.39 -19.74
N LEU A 283 16.24 12.17 -18.42
CA LEU A 283 15.21 12.67 -17.52
C LEU A 283 15.44 14.17 -17.27
N PRO A 284 14.39 15.00 -17.25
CA PRO A 284 14.51 16.44 -17.13
C PRO A 284 15.05 16.89 -15.76
N ILE A 285 15.60 18.10 -15.72
CA ILE A 285 16.01 18.80 -14.49
C ILE A 285 15.36 20.20 -14.50
N PRO A 286 14.56 20.59 -13.48
CA PRO A 286 14.14 19.79 -12.33
C PRO A 286 13.34 18.54 -12.77
N PHE A 287 13.41 17.48 -11.96
CA PHE A 287 12.81 16.19 -12.32
C PHE A 287 11.28 16.27 -12.32
N GLY A 288 10.68 15.97 -13.47
CA GLY A 288 9.23 15.89 -13.64
C GLY A 288 8.87 15.20 -14.95
N VAL A 289 8.07 14.13 -14.88
CA VAL A 289 7.61 13.33 -16.02
C VAL A 289 6.13 13.01 -15.88
N ASN A 290 5.49 12.54 -16.94
CA ASN A 290 4.14 12.00 -16.87
C ASN A 290 4.15 10.68 -16.06
N ALA A 291 3.66 10.75 -14.81
CA ALA A 291 3.63 9.62 -13.88
C ALA A 291 2.83 8.41 -14.41
N TRP A 292 1.86 8.61 -15.31
CA TRP A 292 1.04 7.55 -15.89
C TRP A 292 1.71 6.81 -17.06
N ALA A 293 2.79 7.38 -17.61
CA ALA A 293 3.56 6.85 -18.74
C ALA A 293 4.92 6.24 -18.34
N VAL A 294 5.23 6.18 -17.04
CA VAL A 294 6.49 5.61 -16.54
C VAL A 294 6.65 4.15 -16.96
N SER A 295 7.81 3.78 -17.49
CA SER A 295 8.14 2.39 -17.84
C SER A 295 9.65 2.20 -17.91
N LEU A 296 10.14 0.97 -17.72
CA LEU A 296 11.57 0.64 -17.87
C LEU A 296 11.95 0.30 -19.31
N ARG A 297 11.31 0.97 -20.28
CA ARG A 297 11.55 0.87 -21.73
C ARG A 297 11.98 2.22 -22.29
N PRO A 298 13.25 2.63 -22.10
CA PRO A 298 13.71 3.96 -22.49
C PRO A 298 13.50 4.29 -23.97
N GLU A 299 13.45 3.29 -24.84
CA GLU A 299 13.17 3.42 -26.27
C GLU A 299 11.73 3.84 -26.60
N ALA A 300 10.78 3.64 -25.68
CA ALA A 300 9.37 3.95 -25.87
C ALA A 300 8.93 5.26 -25.19
N TRP A 301 9.79 5.90 -24.39
CA TRP A 301 9.42 7.06 -23.56
C TRP A 301 8.81 8.23 -24.35
N GLU A 302 9.34 8.53 -25.53
CA GLU A 302 8.80 9.58 -26.40
C GLU A 302 7.42 9.21 -26.96
N GLU A 303 7.20 7.95 -27.36
CA GLU A 303 5.93 7.47 -27.93
C GLU A 303 4.84 7.31 -26.85
N ASP A 304 5.22 6.79 -25.69
CA ASP A 304 4.34 6.58 -24.53
C ASP A 304 3.99 7.92 -23.83
N GLY A 305 4.58 9.04 -24.26
CA GLY A 305 4.31 10.37 -23.73
C GLY A 305 4.86 10.59 -22.32
N LEU A 306 6.01 9.99 -21.99
CA LEU A 306 6.69 10.19 -20.70
C LEU A 306 7.03 11.68 -20.47
N PHE A 307 7.39 12.37 -21.55
CA PHE A 307 7.76 13.79 -21.53
C PHE A 307 6.59 14.71 -21.89
N ASP A 308 5.42 14.15 -22.19
CA ASP A 308 4.23 14.94 -22.52
C ASP A 308 3.62 15.51 -21.23
N SER A 309 3.41 16.83 -21.21
CA SER A 309 2.78 17.56 -20.12
C SER A 309 3.21 17.06 -18.73
N PRO A 310 4.46 17.32 -18.29
CA PRO A 310 4.92 16.93 -16.96
C PRO A 310 3.92 17.51 -15.97
N SER A 311 3.17 16.60 -15.34
CA SER A 311 2.00 16.93 -14.57
C SER A 311 2.45 17.77 -13.39
N THR A 312 2.25 19.09 -13.51
CA THR A 312 2.82 20.12 -12.63
C THR A 312 4.34 19.95 -12.43
N SER A 313 5.16 20.42 -13.38
CA SER A 313 6.61 20.56 -13.23
C SER A 313 6.98 21.13 -11.86
N ARG A 314 7.36 20.26 -10.93
CA ARG A 314 7.71 20.57 -9.54
C ARG A 314 9.11 20.03 -9.28
N ASP A 315 9.84 20.67 -8.39
CA ASP A 315 11.16 20.18 -8.01
C ASP A 315 11.01 18.98 -7.07
N LEU A 316 11.23 17.78 -7.60
CA LEU A 316 11.18 16.52 -6.84
C LEU A 316 12.52 16.17 -6.19
N SER A 317 13.59 16.96 -6.40
CA SER A 317 14.91 16.69 -5.84
C SER A 317 14.90 16.44 -4.31
N PRO A 318 14.14 17.21 -3.49
CA PRO A 318 14.05 16.94 -2.06
C PRO A 318 13.45 15.57 -1.72
N LEU A 319 12.41 15.15 -2.46
CA LEU A 319 11.77 13.84 -2.23
C LEU A 319 12.65 12.69 -2.73
N ILE A 320 13.38 12.90 -3.84
CA ILE A 320 14.40 11.96 -4.32
C ILE A 320 15.47 11.78 -3.24
N GLU A 321 16.02 12.86 -2.69
CA GLU A 321 17.05 12.81 -1.64
C GLU A 321 16.51 12.10 -0.38
N GLU A 322 15.32 12.48 0.07
CA GLU A 322 14.64 11.89 1.22
C GLU A 322 14.50 10.37 1.07
N ILE A 323 13.89 9.89 -0.03
CA ILE A 323 13.66 8.46 -0.24
C ILE A 323 14.97 7.72 -0.53
N SER A 324 15.86 8.29 -1.35
CA SER A 324 17.15 7.67 -1.70
C SER A 324 18.05 7.47 -0.47
N SER A 325 17.94 8.34 0.53
CA SER A 325 18.75 8.24 1.76
C SER A 325 18.50 6.96 2.56
N LEU A 326 17.35 6.31 2.35
CA LEU A 326 17.01 5.03 2.98
C LEU A 326 17.78 3.84 2.38
N PHE A 327 18.39 4.01 1.21
CA PHE A 327 19.04 2.94 0.47
C PHE A 327 20.54 3.21 0.33
N MET A 328 21.33 2.17 0.56
CA MET A 328 22.75 2.15 0.19
C MET A 328 22.89 1.64 -1.24
N ARG A 329 23.73 2.33 -2.02
CA ARG A 329 24.10 1.89 -3.37
C ARG A 329 25.25 0.90 -3.27
N GLN A 330 25.08 -0.28 -3.85
CA GLN A 330 26.14 -1.24 -4.04
C GLN A 330 27.05 -0.73 -5.17
N HIS A 331 28.37 -0.89 -5.03
CA HIS A 331 29.24 -0.74 -6.18
C HIS A 331 28.84 -1.84 -7.17
N ALA A 332 28.30 -1.45 -8.34
CA ALA A 332 28.11 -2.37 -9.45
C ALA A 332 29.40 -3.19 -9.59
N CYS A 333 29.28 -4.51 -9.57
CA CYS A 333 30.43 -5.40 -9.63
C CYS A 333 31.35 -4.94 -10.78
N ALA A 334 32.62 -4.67 -10.46
CA ALA A 334 33.59 -4.01 -11.32
C ALA A 334 33.96 -4.80 -12.59
N GLU A 335 33.25 -5.89 -12.92
CA GLU A 335 33.50 -6.72 -14.10
C GLU A 335 32.92 -6.15 -15.39
N THR A 336 32.19 -5.01 -15.36
CA THR A 336 31.65 -4.37 -16.59
C THR A 336 32.26 -2.99 -16.89
N LEU A 337 33.41 -2.65 -16.29
CA LEU A 337 34.15 -1.40 -16.56
C LEU A 337 35.51 -1.61 -17.25
N GLN A 338 35.78 -2.79 -17.83
CA GLN A 338 36.89 -3.02 -18.75
C GLN A 338 36.46 -2.99 -20.22
N LEU A 339 35.65 -2.01 -20.64
CA LEU A 339 35.42 -1.73 -22.07
C LEU A 339 35.36 -0.24 -22.41
N VAL A 340 36.02 0.61 -21.61
CA VAL A 340 36.42 1.94 -22.06
C VAL A 340 37.87 2.17 -21.66
N GLY A 341 38.76 1.49 -22.38
CA GLY A 341 40.16 1.88 -22.41
C GLY A 341 40.28 3.22 -23.13
N VAL A 342 40.87 4.21 -22.46
CA VAL A 342 41.44 5.40 -23.09
C VAL A 342 42.74 5.68 -22.34
N ASP A 343 43.84 5.64 -23.10
CA ASP A 343 45.16 6.20 -22.76
C ASP A 343 45.11 7.68 -22.36
#